data_AF-A0A420VNC3-F1
#
_entry.id   AF-A0A420VNC3-F1
#
_cell.length_a   1.000
_cell.length_b   1.000
_cell.length_c   1.000
_cell.angle_alpha   90.00
_cell.angle_beta   90.00
_cell.angle_gamma   90.00
#
_symmetry.space_group_name_H-M   'P 1'
#
loop_
_entity.id
_entity.type
_entity.pdbx_description
1 polymer ?
#
loop_
_entity_poly.entity_id
_entity_poly.type
_entity_poly.pdbx_seq_one_letter_code
_entity_poly.pdbx_strand_id
1 'polypeptide(L)'
;MFDPYSAVDRIKNQLAYKLGFAVLECKKKRKGYAKLLHQLYTIKKEHSLQIKIYKQTVKVFPQLTYPKLKDCKDYEDSVRYTFHLSYMIGSVLIKAHRDWYKGGYFFLYKNIIQAKKDYEIIKKLHIDRLDFKNKEKILKNYSLIKEILSSHKDYEPILNNIFHNFDFFIQHLDVIKPWLLSDDFYHRYKKDNHPYPSLLDPEKLKKDSEKLNYNNISSELAWEMNLPLPNNYKLVWLVNSSSGLVAISSVFFPSCGINKKVNISLSVSEVYRNIYDSNENDFNIIPVCSEFYKNNKILHLMCFCRYCMFVARDPISIIKHAVNHTNNEIMNKMMIPNKNINLKCIKLEFAKPYYYNCKNYPSLGLVDVVIMCHSKPNGVYFKTQKRLNILNKYNKIENIECLEMADINKENAFNTFTRLAKKYGFTPPSDPIPFQGRVNRNQGDLICLPVTLYAHPYDLTNPNTEDDTSFGLEGGVSIIITTHQIHPKKEGFTDITCEIFSKRKLMFDNIVLLVKSNEYEILKNNQELFLASKKYLNEYMNALEEHEQKIKDNLITEEQILDYLKDKKDLRVKLKNILDEDLTYVREKHPEYLQKWKYYQEFEKLCEND
;
A
#
# COMPACT_ATOMS: atom_id res chain seq x y z
N MET A 1 33.25 39.02 -22.32
CA MET A 1 34.50 38.27 -22.54
C MET A 1 34.09 36.87 -22.98
N PHE A 2 34.71 36.29 -24.01
CA PHE A 2 34.37 34.94 -24.49
C PHE A 2 35.30 33.94 -23.81
N ASP A 3 34.79 33.09 -22.93
CA ASP A 3 35.57 32.03 -22.31
C ASP A 3 35.44 30.70 -23.11
N PRO A 4 36.53 30.18 -23.71
CA PRO A 4 36.51 28.91 -24.45
C PRO A 4 36.33 27.67 -23.55
N TYR A 5 36.48 27.80 -22.23
CA TYR A 5 36.22 26.74 -21.25
C TYR A 5 34.79 26.77 -20.70
N SER A 6 34.01 27.81 -21.01
CA SER A 6 32.58 27.92 -20.70
C SER A 6 31.72 27.39 -21.85
N ALA A 7 30.90 26.38 -21.58
CA ALA A 7 29.89 25.89 -22.50
C ALA A 7 28.82 26.93 -22.80
N VAL A 8 28.42 27.75 -21.81
CA VAL A 8 27.45 28.84 -22.00
C VAL A 8 27.97 29.84 -23.04
N ASP A 9 29.20 30.31 -22.89
CA ASP A 9 29.80 31.26 -23.82
C ASP A 9 30.00 30.63 -25.19
N ARG A 10 30.38 29.35 -25.25
CA ARG A 10 30.47 28.61 -26.52
C ARG A 10 29.14 28.52 -27.25
N ILE A 11 28.02 28.25 -26.55
CA ILE A 11 26.68 28.21 -27.16
C ILE A 11 26.25 29.61 -27.63
N LYS A 12 26.47 30.65 -26.82
CA LYS A 12 26.20 32.04 -27.20
C LYS A 12 27.07 32.50 -28.38
N ASN A 13 28.28 31.95 -28.52
CA ASN A 13 29.21 32.25 -29.60
C ASN A 13 28.89 31.50 -30.91
N GLN A 14 27.95 30.55 -30.90
CA GLN A 14 27.51 29.86 -32.12
C GLN A 14 26.82 30.83 -33.09
N LEU A 15 26.95 30.55 -34.38
CA LEU A 15 26.34 31.35 -35.44
C LEU A 15 24.83 31.56 -35.24
N ALA A 16 24.11 30.50 -34.86
CA ALA A 16 22.67 30.57 -34.62
C ALA A 16 22.34 31.64 -33.57
N TYR A 17 22.93 31.55 -32.38
CA TYR A 17 22.66 32.52 -31.31
C TYR A 17 22.97 33.96 -31.74
N LYS A 18 24.13 34.20 -32.36
CA LYS A 18 24.54 35.53 -32.84
C LYS A 18 23.57 36.12 -33.86
N LEU A 19 23.17 35.33 -34.86
CA LEU A 19 22.24 35.77 -35.91
C LEU A 19 20.86 36.12 -35.32
N GLY A 20 20.29 35.25 -34.50
CA GLY A 20 18.98 35.54 -33.92
C GLY A 20 19.01 36.65 -32.87
N PHE A 21 20.10 36.81 -32.12
CA PHE A 21 20.30 37.95 -31.23
C PHE A 21 20.29 39.27 -32.01
N ALA A 22 21.00 39.35 -33.14
CA ALA A 22 20.99 40.52 -34.01
C ALA A 22 19.58 40.84 -34.56
N VAL A 23 18.80 39.82 -34.94
CA VAL A 23 17.40 40.01 -35.35
C VAL A 23 16.54 40.60 -34.21
N LEU A 24 16.66 40.08 -33.00
CA LEU A 24 15.90 40.57 -31.85
C LEU A 24 16.32 42.00 -31.45
N GLU A 25 17.62 42.31 -31.48
CA GLU A 25 18.16 43.64 -31.23
C GLU A 25 17.66 44.67 -32.24
N CYS A 26 17.68 44.34 -33.54
CA CYS A 26 17.16 45.24 -34.58
C CYS A 26 15.68 45.54 -34.40
N LYS A 27 14.88 44.53 -34.03
CA LYS A 27 13.46 44.72 -33.70
C LYS A 27 13.28 45.65 -32.48
N LYS A 28 14.04 45.41 -31.40
CA LYS A 28 13.98 46.24 -30.17
C LYS A 28 14.36 47.70 -30.44
N LYS A 29 15.37 47.92 -31.29
CA LYS A 29 15.90 49.26 -31.65
C LYS A 29 15.19 49.88 -32.87
N ARG A 30 14.11 49.28 -33.40
CA ARG A 30 13.36 49.71 -34.60
C ARG A 30 14.26 50.05 -35.81
N LYS A 31 15.35 49.30 -36.01
CA LYS A 31 16.29 49.52 -37.12
C LYS A 31 15.72 48.96 -38.43
N GLY A 32 15.94 49.67 -39.55
CA GLY A 32 15.46 49.25 -40.87
C GLY A 32 16.08 47.95 -41.39
N TYR A 33 15.37 47.27 -42.30
CA TYR A 33 15.73 45.94 -42.82
C TYR A 33 17.11 45.89 -43.52
N ALA A 34 17.49 46.93 -44.27
CA ALA A 34 18.79 47.00 -44.94
C ALA A 34 19.98 46.92 -43.94
N LYS A 35 19.85 47.60 -42.79
CA LYS A 35 20.85 47.57 -41.73
C LYS A 35 20.94 46.20 -41.07
N LEU A 36 19.81 45.51 -40.90
CA LEU A 36 19.79 44.14 -40.40
C LEU A 36 20.49 43.16 -41.36
N LEU A 37 20.21 43.25 -42.67
CA LEU A 37 20.85 42.39 -43.67
C LEU A 37 22.38 42.55 -43.68
N HIS A 38 22.87 43.80 -43.66
CA HIS A 38 24.30 44.07 -43.52
C HIS A 38 24.87 43.46 -42.23
N GLN A 39 24.20 43.64 -41.08
CA GLN A 39 24.68 43.09 -39.81
C GLN A 39 24.73 41.56 -39.81
N LEU A 40 23.72 40.89 -40.36
CA LEU A 40 23.71 39.42 -40.47
C LEU A 40 24.84 38.92 -41.39
N TYR A 41 25.10 39.62 -42.49
CA TYR A 41 26.22 39.31 -43.40
C TYR A 41 27.57 39.47 -42.69
N THR A 42 27.78 40.58 -41.98
CA THR A 42 29.00 40.85 -41.22
C THR A 42 29.24 39.75 -40.17
N ILE A 43 28.22 39.42 -39.37
CA ILE A 43 28.30 38.35 -38.35
C ILE A 43 28.70 37.01 -38.99
N LYS A 44 28.10 36.64 -40.13
CA LYS A 44 28.43 35.39 -40.84
C LYS A 44 29.88 35.39 -41.32
N LYS A 45 30.34 36.49 -41.91
CA LYS A 45 31.72 36.65 -42.43
C LYS A 45 32.73 36.55 -41.29
N GLU A 46 32.54 37.31 -40.22
CA GLU A 46 33.41 37.30 -39.04
C GLU A 46 33.45 35.93 -38.36
N HIS A 47 32.30 35.30 -38.15
CA HIS A 47 32.25 33.97 -37.54
C HIS A 47 32.96 32.90 -38.39
N SER A 48 32.81 32.97 -39.72
CA SER A 48 33.50 32.06 -40.64
C SER A 48 35.03 32.25 -40.60
N LEU A 49 35.48 33.51 -40.48
CA LEU A 49 36.89 33.84 -40.33
C LEU A 49 37.44 33.32 -38.99
N GLN A 50 36.73 33.54 -37.88
CA GLN A 50 37.09 33.04 -36.55
C GLN A 50 37.24 31.52 -36.54
N ILE A 51 36.30 30.78 -37.17
CA ILE A 51 36.40 29.32 -37.27
C ILE A 51 37.62 28.88 -38.08
N LYS A 52 37.93 29.56 -39.20
CA LYS A 52 39.08 29.24 -40.04
C LYS A 52 40.40 29.45 -39.28
N ILE A 53 40.54 30.59 -38.62
CA ILE A 53 41.72 30.92 -37.80
C ILE A 53 41.88 29.86 -36.71
N TYR A 54 40.83 29.57 -35.93
CA TYR A 54 40.88 28.55 -34.88
C TYR A 54 41.30 27.17 -35.40
N LYS A 55 40.75 26.71 -36.53
CA LYS A 55 41.12 25.43 -37.14
C LYS A 55 42.59 25.39 -37.57
N GLN A 56 43.15 26.50 -38.04
CA GLN A 56 44.57 26.59 -38.39
C GLN A 56 45.44 26.63 -37.13
N THR A 57 45.05 27.40 -36.12
CA THR A 57 45.76 27.50 -34.84
C THR A 57 45.86 26.15 -34.13
N VAL A 58 44.76 25.39 -34.04
CA VAL A 58 44.76 24.07 -33.38
C VAL A 58 45.56 23.01 -34.15
N LYS A 59 45.65 23.12 -35.49
CA LYS A 59 46.53 22.24 -36.28
C LYS A 59 48.01 22.45 -35.95
N VAL A 60 48.40 23.69 -35.66
CA VAL A 60 49.78 24.05 -35.29
C VAL A 60 50.03 23.81 -33.80
N PHE A 61 49.02 24.05 -32.97
CA PHE A 61 49.08 23.95 -31.51
C PHE A 61 47.93 23.08 -30.97
N PRO A 62 48.07 21.74 -31.00
CA PRO A 62 47.03 20.82 -30.54
C PRO A 62 46.59 21.05 -29.08
N GLN A 63 47.47 21.57 -28.22
CA GLN A 63 47.17 21.90 -26.82
C GLN A 63 46.13 23.03 -26.65
N LEU A 64 45.86 23.83 -27.69
CA LEU A 64 44.83 24.87 -27.70
C LEU A 64 43.45 24.33 -28.12
N THR A 65 43.31 23.01 -28.34
CA THR A 65 42.04 22.37 -28.63
C THR A 65 41.07 22.59 -27.48
N TYR A 66 39.92 23.18 -27.77
CA TYR A 66 38.87 23.33 -26.77
C TYR A 66 38.40 21.96 -26.26
N PRO A 67 38.11 21.83 -24.95
CA PRO A 67 37.53 20.61 -24.42
C PRO A 67 36.20 20.30 -25.10
N LYS A 68 35.70 19.06 -25.00
CA LYS A 68 34.36 18.78 -25.52
C LYS A 68 33.37 19.62 -24.72
N LEU A 69 32.27 20.04 -25.35
CA LEU A 69 31.23 20.84 -24.68
C LEU A 69 30.74 20.19 -23.39
N LYS A 70 30.67 18.84 -23.37
CA LYS A 70 30.23 18.04 -22.21
C LYS A 70 31.22 18.06 -21.03
N ASP A 71 32.48 18.41 -21.28
CA ASP A 71 33.55 18.40 -20.28
C ASP A 71 33.70 19.78 -19.59
N CYS A 72 32.96 20.80 -20.05
CA CYS A 72 32.92 22.14 -19.45
C CYS A 72 32.10 22.14 -18.14
N LYS A 73 32.58 22.85 -17.10
CA LYS A 73 31.93 22.91 -15.77
C LYS A 73 30.49 23.43 -15.80
N ASP A 74 30.18 24.35 -16.71
CA ASP A 74 28.89 25.02 -16.89
C ASP A 74 28.07 24.41 -18.04
N TYR A 75 28.39 23.18 -18.46
CA TYR A 75 27.66 22.49 -19.53
C TYR A 75 26.17 22.37 -19.23
N GLU A 76 25.81 22.13 -17.97
CA GLU A 76 24.41 22.01 -17.56
C GLU A 76 23.62 23.30 -17.80
N ASP A 77 24.21 24.43 -17.43
CA ASP A 77 23.65 25.77 -17.62
C ASP A 77 23.60 26.20 -19.09
N SER A 78 24.37 25.53 -19.96
CA SER A 78 24.43 25.86 -21.38
C SER A 78 23.17 25.44 -22.15
N VAL A 79 22.50 24.36 -21.72
CA VAL A 79 21.35 23.79 -22.46
C VAL A 79 20.16 24.75 -22.52
N ARG A 80 19.89 25.56 -21.50
CA ARG A 80 18.83 26.59 -21.55
C ARG A 80 19.03 27.59 -22.70
N TYR A 81 20.28 27.84 -23.11
CA TYR A 81 20.59 28.76 -24.20
C TYR A 81 20.32 28.17 -25.59
N THR A 82 20.17 26.84 -25.70
CA THR A 82 19.70 26.20 -26.95
C THR A 82 18.20 26.41 -27.18
N PHE A 83 17.44 26.62 -26.11
CA PHE A 83 16.02 27.00 -26.16
C PHE A 83 15.78 28.51 -26.10
N HIS A 84 16.84 29.33 -26.04
CA HIS A 84 16.70 30.77 -26.06
C HIS A 84 16.12 31.23 -27.41
N LEU A 85 15.22 32.22 -27.39
CA LEU A 85 14.57 32.73 -28.61
C LEU A 85 15.60 33.16 -29.68
N SER A 86 16.72 33.75 -29.29
CA SER A 86 17.84 34.06 -30.19
C SER A 86 18.35 32.81 -30.93
N TYR A 87 18.57 31.72 -30.21
CA TYR A 87 19.09 30.48 -30.80
C TYR A 87 18.09 29.87 -31.79
N MET A 88 16.80 29.84 -31.43
CA MET A 88 15.74 29.30 -32.27
C MET A 88 15.54 30.11 -33.56
N ILE A 89 15.47 31.44 -33.46
CA ILE A 89 15.37 32.32 -34.64
C ILE A 89 16.60 32.18 -35.53
N GLY A 90 17.79 32.14 -34.94
CA GLY A 90 19.04 31.92 -35.65
C GLY A 90 19.09 30.62 -36.42
N SER A 91 18.62 29.53 -35.80
CA SER A 91 18.55 28.21 -36.42
C SER A 91 17.60 28.21 -37.62
N VAL A 92 16.47 28.91 -37.52
CA VAL A 92 15.53 29.11 -38.64
C VAL A 92 16.18 29.89 -39.79
N LEU A 93 16.95 30.95 -39.50
CA LEU A 93 17.67 31.72 -40.52
C LEU A 93 18.72 30.88 -41.24
N ILE A 94 19.50 30.10 -40.49
CA ILE A 94 20.50 29.19 -41.05
C ILE A 94 19.84 28.16 -41.96
N LYS A 95 18.72 27.56 -41.53
CA LYS A 95 17.97 26.60 -42.33
C LYS A 95 17.41 27.23 -43.61
N ALA A 96 16.79 28.41 -43.51
CA ALA A 96 16.27 29.14 -44.67
C ALA A 96 17.38 29.48 -45.68
N HIS A 97 18.56 29.87 -45.19
CA HIS A 97 19.71 30.13 -46.03
C HIS A 97 20.27 28.87 -46.67
N ARG A 98 20.32 27.74 -45.95
CA ARG A 98 20.78 26.46 -46.48
C ARG A 98 19.86 25.96 -47.59
N ASP A 99 18.55 26.10 -47.39
CA ASP A 99 17.52 25.61 -48.30
C ASP A 99 17.02 26.72 -49.25
N TRP A 100 17.84 27.74 -49.51
CA TRP A 100 17.45 28.91 -50.30
C TRP A 100 16.97 28.52 -51.71
N TYR A 101 17.64 27.55 -52.34
CA TYR A 101 17.31 27.00 -53.67
C TYR A 101 16.02 26.17 -53.68
N LYS A 102 15.51 25.77 -52.50
CA LYS A 102 14.19 25.13 -52.32
C LYS A 102 13.12 26.14 -51.88
N GLY A 103 13.42 27.44 -51.98
CA GLY A 103 12.53 28.50 -51.53
C GLY A 103 12.50 28.72 -50.02
N GLY A 104 13.54 28.32 -49.27
CA GLY A 104 13.58 28.43 -47.81
C GLY A 104 13.28 29.83 -47.24
N TYR A 105 13.62 30.89 -47.97
CA TYR A 105 13.31 32.27 -47.59
C TYR A 105 11.82 32.64 -47.75
N PHE A 106 11.08 32.02 -48.68
CA PHE A 106 9.63 32.25 -48.81
C PHE A 106 8.87 31.83 -47.54
N PHE A 107 9.32 30.76 -46.87
CA PHE A 107 8.73 30.30 -45.62
C PHE A 107 9.35 30.93 -44.37
N LEU A 108 10.34 31.82 -44.51
CA LEU A 108 11.11 32.35 -43.38
C LEU A 108 10.21 33.08 -42.36
N TYR A 109 9.30 33.93 -42.83
CA TYR A 109 8.38 34.64 -41.95
C TYR A 109 7.50 33.68 -41.13
N LYS A 110 6.89 32.69 -41.79
CA LYS A 110 6.09 31.64 -41.15
C LYS A 110 6.91 30.84 -40.14
N ASN A 111 8.14 30.46 -40.49
CA ASN A 111 9.02 29.69 -39.61
C ASN A 111 9.50 30.51 -38.40
N ILE A 112 9.73 31.82 -38.55
CA ILE A 112 10.05 32.71 -37.42
C ILE A 112 8.84 32.86 -36.48
N ILE A 113 7.62 32.95 -37.02
CA ILE A 113 6.39 32.93 -36.19
C ILE A 113 6.30 31.61 -35.42
N GLN A 114 6.54 30.48 -36.09
CA GLN A 114 6.51 29.17 -35.43
C GLN A 114 7.58 29.07 -34.33
N ALA A 115 8.82 29.50 -34.58
CA ALA A 115 9.88 29.49 -33.59
C ALA A 115 9.54 30.34 -32.35
N LYS A 116 8.83 31.46 -32.52
CA LYS A 116 8.31 32.25 -31.39
C LYS A 116 7.23 31.50 -30.62
N LYS A 117 6.29 30.85 -31.31
CA LYS A 117 5.26 30.02 -30.65
C LYS A 117 5.89 28.87 -29.85
N ASP A 118 6.85 28.18 -30.46
CA ASP A 118 7.59 27.08 -29.84
C ASP A 118 8.36 27.58 -28.59
N TYR A 119 9.00 28.76 -28.67
CA TYR A 119 9.65 29.39 -27.52
C TYR A 119 8.67 29.66 -26.37
N GLU A 120 7.49 30.20 -26.66
CA GLU A 120 6.47 30.46 -25.63
C GLU A 120 5.96 29.16 -24.98
N ILE A 121 5.81 28.08 -25.75
CA ILE A 121 5.46 26.75 -25.20
C ILE A 121 6.56 26.28 -24.24
N ILE A 122 7.81 26.27 -24.68
CA ILE A 122 8.96 25.82 -23.88
C ILE A 122 9.08 26.64 -22.59
N LYS A 123 8.88 27.95 -22.67
CA LYS A 123 8.87 28.85 -21.53
C LYS A 123 7.77 28.49 -20.52
N LYS A 124 6.57 28.15 -21.00
CA LYS A 124 5.44 27.73 -20.14
C LYS A 124 5.66 26.37 -19.47
N LEU A 125 6.36 25.45 -20.13
CA LEU A 125 6.65 24.12 -19.60
C LEU A 125 7.61 24.13 -18.40
N HIS A 126 8.17 25.30 -18.03
CA HIS A 126 9.16 25.43 -16.97
C HIS A 126 10.31 24.41 -17.09
N ILE A 127 10.74 24.10 -18.32
CA ILE A 127 11.80 23.12 -18.62
C ILE A 127 13.07 23.39 -17.81
N ASP A 128 13.32 24.64 -17.42
CA ASP A 128 14.41 25.05 -16.54
C ASP A 128 14.42 24.33 -15.17
N ARG A 129 13.27 23.84 -14.69
CA ARG A 129 13.13 23.07 -13.43
C ARG A 129 13.45 21.57 -13.57
N LEU A 130 13.52 21.06 -14.79
CA LEU A 130 13.87 19.66 -15.04
C LEU A 130 15.37 19.44 -14.82
N ASP A 131 15.72 18.21 -14.47
CA ASP A 131 17.13 17.81 -14.43
C ASP A 131 17.79 17.95 -15.82
N PHE A 132 19.12 18.02 -15.80
CA PHE A 132 19.91 18.20 -17.01
C PHE A 132 19.66 17.11 -18.07
N LYS A 133 19.52 15.85 -17.64
CA LYS A 133 19.35 14.69 -18.51
C LYS A 133 18.03 14.79 -19.30
N ASN A 134 16.95 15.17 -18.62
CA ASN A 134 15.64 15.39 -19.23
C ASN A 134 15.64 16.57 -20.20
N LYS A 135 16.34 17.67 -19.88
CA LYS A 135 16.53 18.80 -20.81
C LYS A 135 17.22 18.38 -22.11
N GLU A 136 18.31 17.61 -22.03
CA GLU A 136 19.03 17.11 -23.22
C GLU A 136 18.15 16.18 -24.07
N LYS A 137 17.36 15.31 -23.42
CA LYS A 137 16.46 14.38 -24.11
C LYS A 137 15.29 15.11 -24.80
N ILE A 138 14.69 16.11 -24.16
CA ILE A 138 13.67 16.96 -24.78
C ILE A 138 14.27 17.69 -25.98
N LEU A 139 15.48 18.22 -25.87
CA LEU A 139 16.15 18.92 -26.98
C LEU A 139 16.30 18.02 -28.21
N LYS A 140 16.74 16.77 -28.01
CA LYS A 140 16.94 15.81 -29.10
C LYS A 140 15.63 15.40 -29.77
N ASN A 141 14.53 15.34 -29.01
CA ASN A 141 13.25 14.79 -29.47
C ASN A 141 12.16 15.85 -29.68
N TYR A 142 12.46 17.14 -29.52
CA TYR A 142 11.44 18.21 -29.51
C TYR A 142 10.54 18.19 -30.75
N SER A 143 11.12 17.97 -31.94
CA SER A 143 10.35 17.89 -33.19
C SER A 143 9.27 16.82 -33.19
N LEU A 144 9.49 15.71 -32.49
CA LEU A 144 8.57 14.57 -32.39
C LEU A 144 7.47 14.83 -31.36
N ILE A 145 7.81 15.51 -30.27
CA ILE A 145 6.93 15.63 -29.08
C ILE A 145 6.26 17.01 -28.95
N LYS A 146 6.66 18.01 -29.74
CA LYS A 146 6.16 19.40 -29.66
C LYS A 146 4.64 19.52 -29.69
N GLU A 147 3.96 18.62 -30.41
CA GLU A 147 2.51 18.63 -30.54
C GLU A 147 1.83 18.25 -29.22
N ILE A 148 2.32 17.19 -28.57
CA ILE A 148 1.86 16.75 -27.24
C ILE A 148 2.11 17.84 -26.21
N LEU A 149 3.34 18.37 -26.19
CA LEU A 149 3.73 19.43 -25.27
C LEU A 149 2.89 20.70 -25.46
N SER A 150 2.60 21.07 -26.71
CA SER A 150 1.73 22.21 -27.01
C SER A 150 0.29 21.96 -26.58
N SER A 151 -0.23 20.76 -26.80
CA SER A 151 -1.59 20.40 -26.40
C SER A 151 -1.75 20.47 -24.88
N HIS A 152 -0.77 19.96 -24.13
CA HIS A 152 -0.85 19.79 -22.67
C HIS A 152 -0.06 20.83 -21.86
N LYS A 153 0.36 21.94 -22.49
CA LYS A 153 1.20 22.98 -21.86
C LYS A 153 0.64 23.57 -20.56
N ASP A 154 -0.69 23.51 -20.38
CA ASP A 154 -1.39 24.05 -19.21
C ASP A 154 -1.94 22.90 -18.30
N TYR A 155 -1.50 21.66 -18.51
CA TYR A 155 -1.87 20.49 -17.72
C TYR A 155 -0.64 19.84 -17.08
N GLU A 156 -0.18 20.41 -15.96
CA GLU A 156 1.06 20.03 -15.28
C GLU A 156 1.16 18.53 -14.88
N PRO A 157 0.10 17.87 -14.37
CA PRO A 157 0.16 16.45 -14.00
C PRO A 157 0.66 15.51 -15.10
N ILE A 158 0.17 15.66 -16.34
CA ILE A 158 0.62 14.79 -17.44
C ILE A 158 2.04 15.15 -17.90
N LEU A 159 2.41 16.43 -17.86
CA LEU A 159 3.77 16.86 -18.20
C LEU A 159 4.78 16.26 -17.23
N ASN A 160 4.49 16.31 -15.93
CA ASN A 160 5.34 15.69 -14.90
C ASN A 160 5.46 14.18 -15.11
N ASN A 161 4.34 13.49 -15.43
CA ASN A 161 4.36 12.06 -15.75
C ASN A 161 5.25 11.76 -16.98
N ILE A 162 5.12 12.54 -18.07
CA ILE A 162 5.95 12.40 -19.27
C ILE A 162 7.44 12.60 -18.94
N PHE A 163 7.79 13.63 -18.17
CA PHE A 163 9.20 13.94 -17.88
C PHE A 163 9.82 12.93 -16.92
N HIS A 164 9.05 12.43 -15.94
CA HIS A 164 9.50 11.37 -15.06
C HIS A 164 9.76 10.07 -15.82
N ASN A 165 8.90 9.73 -16.77
CA ASN A 165 8.94 8.48 -17.55
C ASN A 165 9.48 8.69 -18.98
N PHE A 166 10.40 9.64 -19.19
CA PHE A 166 10.73 10.12 -20.55
C PHE A 166 11.33 9.06 -21.48
N ASP A 167 12.16 8.15 -20.95
CA ASP A 167 12.78 7.09 -21.77
C ASP A 167 11.70 6.14 -22.32
N PHE A 168 10.78 5.70 -21.45
CA PHE A 168 9.63 4.90 -21.84
C PHE A 168 8.73 5.66 -22.83
N PHE A 169 8.46 6.94 -22.54
CA PHE A 169 7.63 7.80 -23.39
C PHE A 169 8.15 7.89 -24.83
N ILE A 170 9.46 8.09 -25.02
CA ILE A 170 10.06 8.15 -26.36
C ILE A 170 10.06 6.78 -27.03
N GLN A 171 10.38 5.72 -26.29
CA GLN A 171 10.41 4.36 -26.81
C GLN A 171 9.05 3.89 -27.35
N HIS A 172 7.96 4.36 -26.75
CA HIS A 172 6.58 3.97 -27.07
C HIS A 172 5.72 5.13 -27.57
N LEU A 173 6.35 6.12 -28.21
CA LEU A 173 5.70 7.34 -28.68
C LEU A 173 4.57 7.07 -29.69
N ASP A 174 4.70 6.00 -30.49
CA ASP A 174 3.71 5.54 -31.47
C ASP A 174 2.36 5.18 -30.81
N VAL A 175 2.39 4.63 -29.60
CA VAL A 175 1.19 4.27 -28.83
C VAL A 175 0.71 5.43 -27.96
N ILE A 176 1.64 6.16 -27.32
CA ILE A 176 1.30 7.21 -26.35
C ILE A 176 0.77 8.46 -27.05
N LYS A 177 1.35 8.85 -28.20
CA LYS A 177 0.96 10.09 -28.89
C LYS A 177 -0.52 10.12 -29.30
N PRO A 178 -1.07 9.10 -29.99
CA PRO A 178 -2.49 9.08 -30.33
C PRO A 178 -3.39 9.13 -29.10
N TRP A 179 -3.02 8.44 -28.02
CA TRP A 179 -3.76 8.44 -26.75
C TRP A 179 -3.82 9.84 -26.15
N LEU A 180 -2.69 10.50 -25.93
CA LEU A 180 -2.64 11.81 -25.30
C LEU A 180 -3.30 12.92 -26.15
N LEU A 181 -3.45 12.72 -27.46
CA LEU A 181 -4.12 13.66 -28.35
C LEU A 181 -5.60 13.31 -28.59
N SER A 182 -6.11 12.24 -27.99
CA SER A 182 -7.50 11.80 -28.17
C SER A 182 -8.51 12.60 -27.34
N ASP A 183 -9.76 12.63 -27.82
CA ASP A 183 -10.89 13.20 -27.08
C ASP A 183 -11.16 12.41 -25.79
N ASP A 184 -10.91 11.10 -25.81
CA ASP A 184 -11.11 10.25 -24.64
C ASP A 184 -10.17 10.62 -23.48
N PHE A 185 -8.87 10.83 -23.77
CA PHE A 185 -7.94 11.37 -22.77
C PHE A 185 -8.38 12.75 -22.27
N TYR A 186 -8.85 13.62 -23.17
CA TYR A 186 -9.33 14.94 -22.81
C TYR A 186 -10.49 14.85 -21.80
N HIS A 187 -11.51 14.05 -22.09
CA HIS A 187 -12.69 13.90 -21.24
C HIS A 187 -12.40 13.18 -19.93
N ARG A 188 -11.52 12.16 -19.93
CA ARG A 188 -11.21 11.40 -18.71
C ARG A 188 -10.29 12.14 -17.74
N TYR A 189 -9.35 12.92 -18.25
CA TYR A 189 -8.28 13.47 -17.42
C TYR A 189 -8.16 14.99 -17.49
N LYS A 190 -8.07 15.54 -18.70
CA LYS A 190 -7.69 16.94 -18.87
C LYS A 190 -8.80 17.93 -18.53
N LYS A 191 -10.05 17.63 -18.91
CA LYS A 191 -11.21 18.51 -18.74
C LYS A 191 -11.36 18.97 -17.29
N ASP A 192 -11.22 18.03 -16.35
CA ASP A 192 -11.41 18.26 -14.92
C ASP A 192 -10.06 18.40 -14.16
N ASN A 193 -8.95 18.59 -14.88
CA ASN A 193 -7.59 18.71 -14.33
C ASN A 193 -7.23 17.56 -13.36
N HIS A 194 -7.48 16.33 -13.77
CA HIS A 194 -7.28 15.14 -12.95
C HIS A 194 -5.82 15.05 -12.45
N PRO A 195 -5.56 14.78 -11.15
CA PRO A 195 -4.21 14.87 -10.59
C PRO A 195 -3.27 13.73 -11.00
N TYR A 196 -3.81 12.60 -11.48
CA TYR A 196 -3.02 11.41 -11.84
C TYR A 196 -3.40 10.88 -13.23
N PRO A 197 -3.11 11.61 -14.32
CA PRO A 197 -3.40 11.14 -15.67
C PRO A 197 -2.50 9.98 -16.06
N SER A 198 -3.12 8.93 -16.62
CA SER A 198 -2.42 7.76 -17.14
C SER A 198 -1.67 8.09 -18.44
N LEU A 199 -0.41 7.64 -18.53
CA LEU A 199 0.42 7.84 -19.73
C LEU A 199 -0.01 6.94 -20.90
N LEU A 200 -0.67 5.81 -20.61
CA LEU A 200 -1.20 4.87 -21.59
C LEU A 200 -2.74 4.79 -21.49
N ASP A 201 -3.38 4.35 -22.57
CA ASP A 201 -4.82 4.14 -22.63
C ASP A 201 -5.23 2.93 -21.77
N PRO A 202 -5.95 3.12 -20.65
CA PRO A 202 -6.33 2.01 -19.77
C PRO A 202 -7.24 0.98 -20.41
N GLU A 203 -8.06 1.33 -21.41
CA GLU A 203 -8.95 0.37 -22.07
C GLU A 203 -8.20 -0.54 -23.03
N LYS A 204 -7.13 -0.03 -23.66
CA LYS A 204 -6.24 -0.87 -24.48
C LYS A 204 -5.41 -1.82 -23.63
N LEU A 205 -4.94 -1.37 -22.47
CA LEU A 205 -4.12 -2.20 -21.59
C LEU A 205 -4.81 -3.49 -21.13
N LYS A 206 -6.15 -3.53 -21.13
CA LYS A 206 -6.94 -4.72 -20.79
C LYS A 206 -6.91 -5.82 -21.87
N LYS A 207 -6.40 -5.54 -23.06
CA LYS A 207 -6.41 -6.48 -24.19
C LYS A 207 -5.05 -7.14 -24.33
N ASP A 208 -4.99 -8.45 -24.13
CA ASP A 208 -3.74 -9.22 -24.25
C ASP A 208 -3.12 -9.19 -25.65
N SER A 209 -3.92 -8.91 -26.69
CA SER A 209 -3.45 -8.75 -28.06
C SER A 209 -2.64 -7.47 -28.30
N GLU A 210 -2.73 -6.49 -27.39
CA GLU A 210 -1.98 -5.23 -27.53
C GLU A 210 -0.51 -5.42 -27.18
N LYS A 211 0.37 -4.72 -27.90
CA LYS A 211 1.82 -4.78 -27.69
C LYS A 211 2.22 -4.37 -26.27
N LEU A 212 1.47 -3.45 -25.67
CA LEU A 212 1.60 -3.05 -24.28
C LEU A 212 0.28 -3.37 -23.58
N ASN A 213 0.33 -4.14 -22.51
CA ASN A 213 -0.82 -4.55 -21.72
C ASN A 213 -0.42 -4.75 -20.25
N TYR A 214 -1.40 -5.03 -19.40
CA TYR A 214 -1.15 -5.19 -17.97
C TYR A 214 -0.16 -6.32 -17.62
N ASN A 215 -0.05 -7.34 -18.46
CA ASN A 215 0.80 -8.52 -18.23
C ASN A 215 2.29 -8.28 -18.58
N ASN A 216 2.61 -7.26 -19.38
CA ASN A 216 3.98 -6.99 -19.83
C ASN A 216 4.57 -5.66 -19.35
N ILE A 217 3.80 -4.86 -18.61
CA ILE A 217 4.28 -3.66 -17.91
C ILE A 217 4.49 -4.04 -16.45
N SER A 218 5.68 -3.77 -15.91
CA SER A 218 5.95 -4.01 -14.49
C SER A 218 5.11 -3.11 -13.61
N SER A 219 4.77 -3.58 -12.42
CA SER A 219 3.93 -2.84 -11.49
C SER A 219 4.57 -1.55 -10.98
N GLU A 220 5.92 -1.47 -10.90
CA GLU A 220 6.65 -0.23 -10.61
C GLU A 220 6.40 0.82 -11.68
N LEU A 221 6.58 0.44 -12.95
CA LEU A 221 6.40 1.36 -14.06
C LEU A 221 4.93 1.76 -14.21
N ALA A 222 4.01 0.83 -13.98
CA ALA A 222 2.58 1.11 -13.96
C ALA A 222 2.22 2.15 -12.90
N TRP A 223 2.78 2.03 -11.69
CA TRP A 223 2.62 3.02 -10.65
C TRP A 223 3.18 4.39 -11.09
N GLU A 224 4.41 4.45 -11.58
CA GLU A 224 5.04 5.72 -12.00
C GLU A 224 4.29 6.41 -13.15
N MET A 225 3.72 5.62 -14.07
CA MET A 225 2.95 6.12 -15.21
C MET A 225 1.48 6.43 -14.90
N ASN A 226 1.07 6.32 -13.62
CA ASN A 226 -0.30 6.48 -13.15
C ASN A 226 -1.31 5.57 -13.87
N LEU A 227 -0.93 4.33 -14.16
CA LEU A 227 -1.87 3.38 -14.74
C LEU A 227 -2.89 2.96 -13.67
N PRO A 228 -4.19 2.92 -13.99
CA PRO A 228 -5.16 2.36 -13.05
C PRO A 228 -4.91 0.86 -12.86
N LEU A 229 -5.30 0.32 -11.70
CA LEU A 229 -5.19 -1.10 -11.40
C LEU A 229 -5.96 -1.95 -12.43
N PRO A 230 -5.44 -3.13 -12.81
CA PRO A 230 -6.19 -4.07 -13.63
C PRO A 230 -7.42 -4.58 -12.87
N ASN A 231 -8.37 -5.19 -13.60
CA ASN A 231 -9.64 -5.69 -13.04
C ASN A 231 -9.50 -7.04 -12.30
N ASN A 232 -8.43 -7.14 -11.49
CA ASN A 232 -8.02 -8.39 -10.86
C ASN A 232 -8.59 -8.53 -9.45
N TYR A 233 -9.28 -7.52 -8.93
CA TYR A 233 -9.92 -7.54 -7.61
C TYR A 233 -11.43 -7.46 -7.72
N LYS A 234 -12.15 -8.18 -6.84
CA LYS A 234 -13.61 -8.30 -6.92
C LYS A 234 -14.34 -7.59 -5.78
N LEU A 235 -13.67 -7.32 -4.66
CA LEU A 235 -14.28 -6.77 -3.46
C LEU A 235 -13.28 -5.89 -2.68
N VAL A 236 -13.78 -4.82 -2.06
CA VAL A 236 -13.04 -4.00 -1.08
C VAL A 236 -13.48 -4.37 0.33
N TRP A 237 -12.52 -4.63 1.21
CA TRP A 237 -12.77 -4.87 2.61
C TRP A 237 -12.32 -3.69 3.46
N LEU A 238 -13.26 -3.02 4.13
CA LEU A 238 -12.90 -2.00 5.10
C LEU A 238 -12.43 -2.66 6.39
N VAL A 239 -11.15 -2.46 6.69
CA VAL A 239 -10.52 -3.07 7.85
C VAL A 239 -10.90 -2.30 9.11
N ASN A 240 -11.80 -2.87 9.90
CA ASN A 240 -12.18 -2.32 11.19
C ASN A 240 -11.40 -3.00 12.33
N SER A 241 -10.67 -2.19 13.11
CA SER A 241 -9.99 -2.66 14.31
C SER A 241 -11.00 -3.13 15.35
N SER A 242 -10.64 -4.15 16.12
CA SER A 242 -11.51 -4.76 17.14
C SER A 242 -12.79 -5.41 16.59
N SER A 243 -12.88 -5.73 15.30
CA SER A 243 -14.10 -6.31 14.69
C SER A 243 -13.80 -7.55 13.84
N GLY A 244 -13.11 -8.54 14.42
CA GLY A 244 -12.86 -9.85 13.76
C GLY A 244 -11.73 -9.87 12.72
N LEU A 245 -10.92 -8.82 12.64
CA LEU A 245 -9.81 -8.66 11.68
C LEU A 245 -8.90 -9.90 11.56
N VAL A 246 -8.43 -10.46 12.68
CA VAL A 246 -7.51 -11.60 12.68
C VAL A 246 -8.20 -12.87 12.16
N ALA A 247 -9.42 -13.15 12.61
CA ALA A 247 -10.17 -14.34 12.18
C ALA A 247 -10.50 -14.29 10.68
N ILE A 248 -11.04 -13.16 10.21
CA ILE A 248 -11.38 -12.96 8.80
C ILE A 248 -10.13 -13.11 7.92
N SER A 249 -9.06 -12.39 8.27
CA SER A 249 -7.92 -12.29 7.38
C SER A 249 -6.99 -13.50 7.42
N SER A 250 -6.85 -14.18 8.56
CA SER A 250 -5.89 -15.28 8.73
C SER A 250 -6.51 -16.66 8.66
N VAL A 251 -7.84 -16.77 8.77
CA VAL A 251 -8.55 -18.05 8.74
C VAL A 251 -9.63 -18.04 7.66
N PHE A 252 -10.61 -17.15 7.75
CA PHE A 252 -11.81 -17.26 6.91
C PHE A 252 -11.50 -17.02 5.43
N PHE A 253 -10.73 -15.98 5.09
CA PHE A 253 -10.31 -15.72 3.72
C PHE A 253 -9.45 -16.85 3.13
N PRO A 254 -8.37 -17.34 3.78
CA PRO A 254 -7.64 -18.51 3.30
C PRO A 254 -8.51 -19.76 3.11
N SER A 255 -9.41 -20.05 4.05
CA SER A 255 -10.35 -21.18 3.95
C SER A 255 -11.34 -21.05 2.78
N CYS A 256 -11.51 -19.84 2.24
CA CYS A 256 -12.38 -19.54 1.10
C CYS A 256 -11.60 -19.26 -0.20
N GLY A 257 -10.29 -19.55 -0.24
CA GLY A 257 -9.44 -19.26 -1.41
C GLY A 257 -9.36 -17.76 -1.76
N ILE A 258 -9.64 -16.86 -0.81
CA ILE A 258 -9.59 -15.41 -1.02
C ILE A 258 -8.15 -14.95 -0.84
N ASN A 259 -7.60 -14.30 -1.88
CA ASN A 259 -6.26 -13.76 -1.87
C ASN A 259 -6.27 -12.30 -1.40
N LYS A 260 -5.55 -12.02 -0.30
CA LYS A 260 -5.31 -10.68 0.22
C LYS A 260 -3.84 -10.32 0.08
N LYS A 261 -3.43 -9.76 -1.06
CA LYS A 261 -2.02 -9.40 -1.29
C LYS A 261 -1.53 -8.17 -0.50
N VAL A 262 -2.34 -7.61 0.39
CA VAL A 262 -2.04 -6.36 1.10
C VAL A 262 -1.92 -6.62 2.60
N ASN A 263 -0.75 -6.29 3.14
CA ASN A 263 -0.49 -6.24 4.57
C ASN A 263 -0.64 -4.79 5.08
N ILE A 264 -1.14 -4.63 6.30
CA ILE A 264 -1.43 -3.35 6.96
C ILE A 264 -0.15 -2.51 7.14
N SER A 265 1.04 -3.13 7.07
CA SER A 265 2.34 -2.46 7.19
C SER A 265 2.95 -1.96 5.87
N LEU A 266 2.33 -2.23 4.72
CA LEU A 266 2.88 -1.86 3.42
C LEU A 266 2.66 -0.38 3.09
N SER A 267 3.61 0.22 2.38
CA SER A 267 3.42 1.52 1.74
C SER A 267 2.38 1.43 0.62
N VAL A 268 1.75 2.56 0.30
CA VAL A 268 0.68 2.57 -0.72
C VAL A 268 1.15 2.11 -2.10
N SER A 269 2.40 2.39 -2.48
CA SER A 269 2.95 1.91 -3.74
C SER A 269 3.18 0.39 -3.73
N GLU A 270 3.64 -0.18 -2.61
CA GLU A 270 3.71 -1.64 -2.45
C GLU A 270 2.33 -2.28 -2.52
N VAL A 271 1.32 -1.65 -1.91
CA VAL A 271 -0.06 -2.12 -2.01
C VAL A 271 -0.55 -2.12 -3.45
N TYR A 272 -0.34 -1.02 -4.20
CA TYR A 272 -0.66 -0.96 -5.62
C TYR A 272 0.01 -2.11 -6.38
N ARG A 273 1.32 -2.27 -6.20
CA ARG A 273 2.10 -3.27 -6.93
C ARG A 273 1.62 -4.69 -6.66
N ASN A 274 1.39 -5.00 -5.39
CA ASN A 274 0.88 -6.30 -4.98
C ASN A 274 -0.49 -6.61 -5.62
N ILE A 275 -1.39 -5.63 -5.73
CA ILE A 275 -2.68 -5.82 -6.40
C ILE A 275 -2.48 -5.95 -7.92
N TYR A 276 -1.61 -5.13 -8.50
CA TYR A 276 -1.30 -5.16 -9.93
C TYR A 276 -0.78 -6.53 -10.35
N ASP A 277 0.16 -7.09 -9.59
CA ASP A 277 0.79 -8.39 -9.84
C ASP A 277 -0.09 -9.58 -9.38
N SER A 278 -1.36 -9.36 -9.05
CA SER A 278 -2.28 -10.43 -8.65
C SER A 278 -2.76 -11.25 -9.85
N ASN A 279 -2.87 -12.57 -9.66
CA ASN A 279 -3.41 -13.46 -10.68
C ASN A 279 -4.90 -13.17 -10.85
N GLU A 280 -5.33 -12.89 -12.08
CA GLU A 280 -6.72 -12.57 -12.41
C GLU A 280 -7.71 -13.72 -12.14
N ASN A 281 -7.20 -14.96 -12.07
CA ASN A 281 -8.00 -16.15 -11.77
C ASN A 281 -8.26 -16.33 -10.26
N ASP A 282 -7.50 -15.65 -9.40
CA ASP A 282 -7.72 -15.68 -7.96
C ASP A 282 -8.86 -14.74 -7.57
N PHE A 283 -9.56 -15.05 -6.48
CA PHE A 283 -10.49 -14.10 -5.87
C PHE A 283 -9.71 -13.09 -5.03
N ASN A 284 -9.25 -12.00 -5.66
CA ASN A 284 -8.49 -10.97 -4.95
C ASN A 284 -9.39 -9.93 -4.27
N ILE A 285 -9.00 -9.56 -3.05
CA ILE A 285 -9.66 -8.54 -2.24
C ILE A 285 -8.69 -7.39 -1.92
N ILE A 286 -9.19 -6.15 -1.89
CA ILE A 286 -8.41 -4.99 -1.45
C ILE A 286 -8.79 -4.67 -0.01
N PRO A 287 -7.94 -4.94 0.99
CA PRO A 287 -8.14 -4.44 2.34
C PRO A 287 -7.77 -2.96 2.39
N VAL A 288 -8.73 -2.14 2.80
CA VAL A 288 -8.55 -0.69 2.91
C VAL A 288 -8.47 -0.32 4.39
N CYS A 289 -7.28 0.11 4.80
CA CYS A 289 -6.94 0.51 6.17
C CYS A 289 -6.59 2.01 6.27
N SER A 290 -6.20 2.49 7.44
CA SER A 290 -5.99 3.93 7.69
C SER A 290 -4.93 4.59 6.79
N GLU A 291 -3.86 3.88 6.42
CA GLU A 291 -2.80 4.42 5.55
C GLU A 291 -3.27 4.68 4.12
N PHE A 292 -4.23 3.88 3.65
CA PHE A 292 -4.72 3.90 2.27
C PHE A 292 -5.35 5.25 1.90
N TYR A 293 -5.96 5.92 2.87
CA TYR A 293 -6.65 7.20 2.69
C TYR A 293 -5.73 8.42 2.77
N LYS A 294 -4.45 8.24 3.07
CA LYS A 294 -3.47 9.36 3.10
C LYS A 294 -2.90 9.65 1.73
N ASN A 295 -2.96 8.70 0.81
CA ASN A 295 -2.43 8.85 -0.53
C ASN A 295 -3.57 8.92 -1.54
N ASN A 296 -3.79 10.12 -2.08
CA ASN A 296 -4.86 10.32 -3.06
C ASN A 296 -4.61 9.55 -4.37
N LYS A 297 -3.36 9.21 -4.72
CA LYS A 297 -3.04 8.52 -5.99
C LYS A 297 -3.73 7.17 -6.09
N ILE A 298 -3.57 6.30 -5.09
CA ILE A 298 -4.18 4.96 -5.15
C ILE A 298 -5.70 5.02 -5.26
N LEU A 299 -6.34 6.00 -4.62
CA LEU A 299 -7.80 6.17 -4.69
C LEU A 299 -8.28 6.50 -6.12
N HIS A 300 -7.49 7.25 -6.90
CA HIS A 300 -7.80 7.51 -8.32
C HIS A 300 -7.40 6.35 -9.24
N LEU A 301 -6.35 5.60 -8.89
CA LEU A 301 -5.89 4.45 -9.68
C LEU A 301 -6.72 3.20 -9.45
N MET A 302 -7.44 3.12 -8.34
CA MET A 302 -8.50 2.13 -8.15
C MET A 302 -9.66 2.44 -9.09
N CYS A 303 -9.68 1.80 -10.25
CA CYS A 303 -10.84 1.83 -11.11
C CYS A 303 -11.76 0.67 -10.74
N PHE A 304 -12.97 1.01 -10.28
CA PHE A 304 -14.13 0.12 -10.29
C PHE A 304 -14.20 -0.94 -9.18
N CYS A 305 -14.50 -0.49 -7.96
CA CYS A 305 -15.01 -1.38 -6.91
C CYS A 305 -16.55 -1.37 -6.88
N ARG A 306 -17.19 -2.49 -7.23
CA ARG A 306 -18.66 -2.66 -7.13
C ARG A 306 -19.11 -3.03 -5.72
N TYR A 307 -18.27 -3.75 -4.98
CA TYR A 307 -18.66 -4.39 -3.73
C TYR A 307 -17.72 -4.02 -2.58
N CYS A 308 -18.31 -3.56 -1.49
CA CYS A 308 -17.60 -3.27 -0.25
C CYS A 308 -18.10 -4.20 0.85
N MET A 309 -17.24 -4.61 1.77
CA MET A 309 -17.61 -5.35 2.97
C MET A 309 -16.96 -4.73 4.21
N PHE A 310 -17.69 -4.71 5.32
CA PHE A 310 -17.13 -4.37 6.63
C PHE A 310 -17.92 -5.04 7.76
N VAL A 311 -17.30 -5.11 8.94
CA VAL A 311 -17.94 -5.65 10.14
C VAL A 311 -18.31 -4.50 11.07
N ALA A 312 -19.61 -4.39 11.37
CA ALA A 312 -20.18 -3.55 12.41
C ALA A 312 -20.17 -4.28 13.75
N ARG A 313 -19.92 -3.53 14.83
CA ARG A 313 -19.86 -4.06 16.19
C ARG A 313 -20.29 -2.98 17.16
N ASP A 314 -20.92 -3.37 18.26
CA ASP A 314 -21.19 -2.50 19.41
C ASP A 314 -19.95 -1.64 19.74
N PRO A 315 -20.05 -0.29 19.66
CA PRO A 315 -18.93 0.61 19.91
C PRO A 315 -18.28 0.46 21.28
N ILE A 316 -19.04 0.13 22.33
CA ILE A 316 -18.49 -0.07 23.67
C ILE A 316 -17.71 -1.39 23.70
N SER A 317 -18.18 -2.42 23.00
CA SER A 317 -17.42 -3.66 22.82
C SER A 317 -16.15 -3.48 21.98
N ILE A 318 -16.13 -2.54 21.03
CA ILE A 318 -14.91 -2.12 20.31
C ILE A 318 -13.89 -1.54 21.32
N ILE A 319 -14.33 -0.61 22.18
CA ILE A 319 -13.50 -0.02 23.24
C ILE A 319 -13.00 -1.10 24.19
N LYS A 320 -13.88 -2.00 24.66
CA LYS A 320 -13.50 -3.14 25.51
C LYS A 320 -12.36 -3.94 24.91
N HIS A 321 -12.49 -4.33 23.65
CA HIS A 321 -11.43 -5.13 23.04
C HIS A 321 -10.13 -4.34 22.94
N ALA A 322 -10.19 -3.05 22.62
CA ALA A 322 -9.04 -2.17 22.52
C ALA A 322 -8.30 -1.97 23.86
N VAL A 323 -9.02 -1.72 24.96
CA VAL A 323 -8.39 -1.50 26.28
C VAL A 323 -7.80 -2.78 26.87
N ASN A 324 -8.36 -3.93 26.50
CA ASN A 324 -7.87 -5.26 26.87
C ASN A 324 -6.82 -5.81 25.89
N HIS A 325 -6.35 -5.01 24.93
CA HIS A 325 -5.43 -5.51 23.91
C HIS A 325 -3.99 -5.62 24.45
N THR A 326 -3.37 -6.78 24.26
CA THR A 326 -1.98 -7.05 24.61
C THR A 326 -1.01 -6.28 23.71
N ASN A 327 0.16 -5.93 24.23
CA ASN A 327 1.24 -5.37 23.42
C ASN A 327 1.96 -6.49 22.68
N ASN A 328 1.56 -6.73 21.43
CA ASN A 328 2.09 -7.84 20.63
C ASN A 328 3.61 -7.79 20.42
N GLU A 329 4.22 -6.60 20.37
CA GLU A 329 5.67 -6.49 20.23
C GLU A 329 6.41 -7.06 21.46
N ILE A 330 5.92 -6.70 22.65
CA ILE A 330 6.48 -7.19 23.91
C ILE A 330 6.16 -8.66 24.09
N MET A 331 4.92 -9.06 23.81
CA MET A 331 4.51 -10.46 23.88
C MET A 331 5.37 -11.35 22.97
N ASN A 332 5.62 -10.92 21.73
CA ASN A 332 6.46 -11.68 20.81
C ASN A 332 7.92 -11.80 21.28
N LYS A 333 8.44 -10.83 22.04
CA LYS A 333 9.79 -10.90 22.64
C LYS A 333 9.82 -11.79 23.89
N MET A 334 8.73 -11.84 24.65
CA MET A 334 8.61 -12.64 25.87
C MET A 334 8.27 -14.11 25.61
N MET A 335 7.65 -14.40 24.46
CA MET A 335 7.29 -15.76 24.09
C MET A 335 8.49 -16.55 23.57
N ILE A 336 8.77 -17.69 24.20
CA ILE A 336 9.59 -18.75 23.62
C ILE A 336 8.66 -19.59 22.73
N PRO A 337 8.89 -19.68 21.41
CA PRO A 337 8.09 -20.55 20.56
C PRO A 337 8.19 -22.01 21.05
N ASN A 338 7.05 -22.68 21.16
CA ASN A 338 6.95 -24.13 21.44
C ASN A 338 7.67 -24.56 22.73
N LYS A 339 7.15 -24.15 23.88
CA LYS A 339 7.64 -24.66 25.17
C LYS A 339 7.48 -26.19 25.20
N ASN A 340 8.60 -26.89 25.34
CA ASN A 340 8.61 -28.32 25.60
C ASN A 340 8.55 -28.54 27.11
N ILE A 341 7.71 -29.47 27.54
CA ILE A 341 7.60 -29.96 28.92
C ILE A 341 7.67 -31.49 28.89
N ASN A 342 8.05 -32.11 29.99
CA ASN A 342 8.03 -33.57 30.15
C ASN A 342 7.24 -33.95 31.41
N LEU A 343 7.16 -35.25 31.74
CA LEU A 343 6.39 -35.71 32.90
C LEU A 343 7.01 -35.32 34.26
N LYS A 344 8.22 -34.74 34.29
CA LYS A 344 8.91 -34.26 35.49
C LYS A 344 8.78 -32.76 35.76
N CYS A 345 8.22 -32.00 34.82
CA CYS A 345 7.96 -30.58 35.02
C CYS A 345 6.73 -30.39 35.93
N ILE A 346 6.95 -30.07 37.20
CA ILE A 346 5.88 -29.90 38.18
C ILE A 346 5.52 -28.41 38.32
N LYS A 347 6.49 -27.52 38.10
CA LYS A 347 6.31 -26.06 38.13
C LYS A 347 5.70 -25.56 36.82
N LEU A 348 4.38 -25.66 36.74
CA LEU A 348 3.60 -25.15 35.62
C LEU A 348 3.41 -23.64 35.70
N GLU A 349 4.43 -22.90 35.30
CA GLU A 349 4.38 -21.44 35.18
C GLU A 349 4.01 -21.00 33.76
N PHE A 350 3.02 -20.10 33.69
CA PHE A 350 2.51 -19.51 32.45
C PHE A 350 2.91 -18.03 32.35
N ALA A 351 3.27 -17.60 31.15
CA ALA A 351 3.61 -16.21 30.88
C ALA A 351 2.41 -15.30 31.14
N LYS A 352 2.61 -14.21 31.88
CA LYS A 352 1.56 -13.22 32.12
C LYS A 352 1.39 -12.33 30.88
N PRO A 353 0.15 -12.03 30.46
CA PRO A 353 -0.08 -11.09 29.37
C PRO A 353 0.43 -9.70 29.75
N TYR A 354 0.93 -8.98 28.75
CA TYR A 354 1.39 -7.60 28.89
C TYR A 354 0.56 -6.71 27.96
N TYR A 355 -0.07 -5.68 28.51
CA TYR A 355 -1.06 -4.84 27.83
C TYR A 355 -0.45 -3.53 27.31
N TYR A 356 -1.16 -2.82 26.43
CA TYR A 356 -0.68 -1.56 25.84
C TYR A 356 -0.38 -0.43 26.84
N ASN A 357 -0.92 -0.52 28.07
CA ASN A 357 -0.56 0.38 29.17
C ASN A 357 0.81 0.07 29.81
N CYS A 358 1.58 -0.86 29.22
CA CYS A 358 2.85 -1.35 29.74
C CYS A 358 2.76 -1.99 31.13
N LYS A 359 1.68 -2.75 31.37
CA LYS A 359 1.46 -3.49 32.62
C LYS A 359 0.96 -4.90 32.33
N ASN A 360 0.96 -5.74 33.37
CA ASN A 360 0.41 -7.11 33.34
C ASN A 360 -1.10 -7.18 33.63
N TYR A 361 -1.79 -6.03 33.61
CA TYR A 361 -3.25 -5.90 33.72
C TYR A 361 -3.71 -4.73 32.85
N PRO A 362 -4.93 -4.76 32.27
CA PRO A 362 -5.49 -3.66 31.50
C PRO A 362 -5.87 -2.47 32.40
N SER A 363 -6.02 -1.27 31.81
CA SER A 363 -6.38 -0.06 32.58
C SER A 363 -7.53 0.71 31.93
N LEU A 364 -8.49 1.15 32.73
CA LEU A 364 -9.61 1.98 32.30
C LEU A 364 -9.16 3.33 31.71
N GLY A 365 -8.02 3.86 32.13
CA GLY A 365 -7.46 5.09 31.54
C GLY A 365 -7.13 4.97 30.05
N LEU A 366 -7.07 3.76 29.49
CA LEU A 366 -6.92 3.56 28.05
C LEU A 366 -8.19 3.92 27.26
N VAL A 367 -9.36 4.00 27.90
CA VAL A 367 -10.61 4.44 27.23
C VAL A 367 -10.42 5.81 26.59
N ASP A 368 -9.83 6.76 27.33
CA ASP A 368 -9.51 8.11 26.85
C ASP A 368 -8.63 8.04 25.60
N VAL A 369 -7.58 7.21 25.64
CA VAL A 369 -6.63 7.02 24.54
C VAL A 369 -7.34 6.46 23.30
N VAL A 370 -8.20 5.46 23.46
CA VAL A 370 -8.98 4.85 22.36
C VAL A 370 -9.88 5.89 21.68
N ILE A 371 -10.60 6.69 22.47
CA ILE A 371 -11.49 7.74 21.95
C ILE A 371 -10.68 8.85 21.26
N MET A 372 -9.58 9.28 21.86
CA MET A 372 -8.70 10.30 21.28
C MET A 372 -7.98 9.82 20.01
N CYS A 373 -7.74 8.52 19.86
CA CYS A 373 -7.13 7.94 18.68
C CYS A 373 -7.95 8.20 17.41
N HIS A 374 -9.27 8.38 17.49
CA HIS A 374 -10.08 8.75 16.34
C HIS A 374 -9.56 10.04 15.67
N SER A 375 -9.17 11.06 16.43
CA SER A 375 -8.73 12.35 15.86
C SER A 375 -7.34 12.28 15.21
N LYS A 376 -6.56 11.22 15.44
CA LYS A 376 -5.20 11.10 14.91
C LYS A 376 -5.21 10.70 13.43
N PRO A 377 -4.25 11.18 12.60
CA PRO A 377 -4.11 10.74 11.21
C PRO A 377 -3.93 9.22 11.05
N ASN A 378 -3.31 8.57 12.04
CA ASN A 378 -3.09 7.12 12.07
C ASN A 378 -4.14 6.40 12.94
N GLY A 379 -5.24 7.07 13.28
CA GLY A 379 -6.32 6.49 14.07
C GLY A 379 -6.95 5.30 13.37
N VAL A 380 -7.27 4.25 14.13
CA VAL A 380 -7.83 3.00 13.61
C VAL A 380 -9.27 2.72 14.04
N TYR A 381 -9.76 3.42 15.06
CA TYR A 381 -11.10 3.25 15.63
C TYR A 381 -12.08 4.28 15.07
N PHE A 382 -13.32 3.83 14.88
CA PHE A 382 -14.47 4.64 14.46
C PHE A 382 -14.21 5.43 13.17
N LYS A 383 -13.83 4.74 12.09
CA LYS A 383 -13.52 5.38 10.80
C LYS A 383 -14.37 4.87 9.64
N THR A 384 -15.29 3.94 9.89
CA THR A 384 -16.10 3.29 8.88
C THR A 384 -16.84 4.30 7.99
N GLN A 385 -17.59 5.25 8.55
CA GLN A 385 -18.35 6.20 7.71
C GLN A 385 -17.44 7.09 6.88
N LYS A 386 -16.39 7.64 7.49
CA LYS A 386 -15.40 8.47 6.78
C LYS A 386 -14.76 7.71 5.62
N ARG A 387 -14.44 6.44 5.84
CA ARG A 387 -13.84 5.55 4.84
C ARG A 387 -14.81 5.22 3.70
N LEU A 388 -16.09 4.98 4.01
CA LEU A 388 -17.14 4.82 3.01
C LEU A 388 -17.32 6.09 2.16
N ASN A 389 -17.38 7.26 2.80
CA ASN A 389 -17.51 8.55 2.10
C ASN A 389 -16.35 8.78 1.12
N ILE A 390 -15.11 8.46 1.53
CA ILE A 390 -13.95 8.56 0.65
C ILE A 390 -14.06 7.55 -0.50
N LEU A 391 -14.40 6.29 -0.23
CA LEU A 391 -14.55 5.29 -1.30
C LEU A 391 -15.63 5.69 -2.31
N ASN A 392 -16.79 6.16 -1.85
CA ASN A 392 -17.90 6.61 -2.70
C ASN A 392 -17.55 7.84 -3.56
N LYS A 393 -16.60 8.67 -3.11
CA LYS A 393 -16.11 9.80 -3.91
C LYS A 393 -15.34 9.34 -5.14
N TYR A 394 -14.62 8.23 -5.05
CA TYR A 394 -13.73 7.74 -6.10
C TYR A 394 -14.27 6.52 -6.86
N ASN A 395 -15.26 5.83 -6.30
CA ASN A 395 -15.82 4.59 -6.84
C ASN A 395 -17.35 4.62 -6.80
N LYS A 396 -17.97 3.92 -7.75
CA LYS A 396 -19.40 3.63 -7.72
C LYS A 396 -19.63 2.30 -7.01
N ILE A 397 -19.75 2.34 -5.68
CA ILE A 397 -20.09 1.15 -4.89
C ILE A 397 -21.58 0.85 -5.11
N GLU A 398 -21.88 -0.34 -5.62
CA GLU A 398 -23.24 -0.79 -5.89
C GLU A 398 -23.86 -1.49 -4.67
N ASN A 399 -23.05 -2.23 -3.91
CA ASN A 399 -23.52 -2.95 -2.73
C ASN A 399 -22.46 -2.97 -1.62
N ILE A 400 -22.91 -2.72 -0.40
CA ILE A 400 -22.10 -2.73 0.82
C ILE A 400 -22.62 -3.86 1.72
N GLU A 401 -21.82 -4.91 1.89
CA GLU A 401 -22.07 -6.00 2.82
C GLU A 401 -21.64 -5.58 4.24
N CYS A 402 -22.61 -5.17 5.05
CA CYS A 402 -22.41 -4.86 6.46
C CYS A 402 -22.72 -6.10 7.30
N LEU A 403 -21.67 -6.77 7.77
CA LEU A 403 -21.79 -7.90 8.68
C LEU A 403 -21.88 -7.40 10.11
N GLU A 404 -22.78 -7.96 10.91
CA GLU A 404 -22.77 -7.75 12.36
C GLU A 404 -21.74 -8.69 13.01
N MET A 405 -21.21 -8.34 14.18
CA MET A 405 -20.19 -9.17 14.86
C MET A 405 -20.67 -10.60 15.13
N ALA A 406 -21.97 -10.81 15.37
CA ALA A 406 -22.58 -12.13 15.53
C ALA A 406 -22.61 -12.94 14.23
N ASP A 407 -22.55 -12.33 13.04
CA ASP A 407 -22.48 -13.06 11.77
C ASP A 407 -21.15 -13.82 11.63
N ILE A 408 -20.13 -13.41 12.38
CA ILE A 408 -18.78 -13.99 12.36
C ILE A 408 -18.38 -14.62 13.70
N ASN A 409 -19.35 -14.90 14.57
CA ASN A 409 -19.12 -15.66 15.80
C ASN A 409 -18.93 -17.16 15.50
N LYS A 410 -18.65 -17.95 16.55
CA LYS A 410 -18.35 -19.38 16.39
C LYS A 410 -19.53 -20.19 15.87
N GLU A 411 -20.75 -19.73 16.08
CA GLU A 411 -21.98 -20.39 15.64
C GLU A 411 -22.30 -20.10 14.16
N ASN A 412 -22.03 -18.88 13.68
CA ASN A 412 -22.55 -18.38 12.41
C ASN A 412 -21.50 -18.24 11.31
N ALA A 413 -20.20 -18.08 11.65
CA ALA A 413 -19.18 -17.67 10.68
C ALA A 413 -19.08 -18.59 9.45
N PHE A 414 -19.15 -19.91 9.63
CA PHE A 414 -19.11 -20.87 8.52
C PHE A 414 -20.27 -20.66 7.53
N ASN A 415 -21.49 -20.53 8.05
CA ASN A 415 -22.69 -20.33 7.24
C ASN A 415 -22.68 -18.96 6.56
N THR A 416 -22.22 -17.93 7.27
CA THR A 416 -22.03 -16.59 6.71
C THR A 416 -21.07 -16.62 5.51
N PHE A 417 -19.88 -17.24 5.66
CA PHE A 417 -18.91 -17.31 4.57
C PHE A 417 -19.35 -18.23 3.43
N THR A 418 -20.15 -19.26 3.72
CA THR A 418 -20.81 -20.08 2.68
C THR A 418 -21.82 -19.26 1.87
N ARG A 419 -22.65 -18.43 2.53
CA ARG A 419 -23.58 -17.50 1.86
C ARG A 419 -22.84 -16.47 1.02
N LEU A 420 -21.77 -15.88 1.56
CA LEU A 420 -20.96 -14.89 0.87
C LEU A 420 -20.25 -15.49 -0.33
N ALA A 421 -19.74 -16.73 -0.23
CA ALA A 421 -19.13 -17.45 -1.33
C ALA A 421 -20.09 -17.59 -2.52
N LYS A 422 -21.34 -18.00 -2.24
CA LYS A 422 -22.39 -18.08 -3.25
C LYS A 422 -22.75 -16.71 -3.85
N LYS A 423 -22.79 -15.66 -3.03
CA LYS A 423 -23.16 -14.30 -3.47
C LYS A 423 -22.09 -13.65 -4.35
N TYR A 424 -20.82 -13.82 -4.01
CA TYR A 424 -19.71 -13.12 -4.65
C TYR A 424 -18.87 -14.00 -5.58
N GLY A 425 -19.05 -15.31 -5.57
CA GLY A 425 -18.39 -16.24 -6.49
C GLY A 425 -16.98 -16.65 -6.09
N PHE A 426 -16.65 -16.65 -4.79
CA PHE A 426 -15.41 -17.24 -4.27
C PHE A 426 -15.62 -18.67 -3.76
N THR A 427 -14.54 -19.39 -3.46
CA THR A 427 -14.60 -20.79 -3.02
C THR A 427 -15.29 -20.90 -1.66
N PRO A 428 -16.37 -21.68 -1.51
CA PRO A 428 -17.01 -21.88 -0.21
C PRO A 428 -16.07 -22.64 0.74
N PRO A 429 -16.11 -22.36 2.06
CA PRO A 429 -15.33 -23.12 3.02
C PRO A 429 -15.83 -24.57 3.08
N SER A 430 -14.90 -25.52 3.21
CA SER A 430 -15.21 -26.96 3.28
C SER A 430 -15.21 -27.53 4.70
N ASP A 431 -14.36 -26.98 5.58
CA ASP A 431 -14.22 -27.42 6.97
C ASP A 431 -14.83 -26.36 7.92
N PRO A 432 -15.84 -26.72 8.74
CA PRO A 432 -16.42 -25.81 9.72
C PRO A 432 -15.53 -25.57 10.95
N ILE A 433 -14.61 -26.48 11.27
CA ILE A 433 -13.82 -26.43 12.52
C ILE A 433 -13.02 -25.11 12.67
N PRO A 434 -12.34 -24.58 11.64
CA PRO A 434 -11.62 -23.30 11.74
C PRO A 434 -12.52 -22.10 12.06
N PHE A 435 -13.81 -22.19 11.76
CA PHE A 435 -14.80 -21.12 11.97
C PHE A 435 -15.45 -21.16 13.36
N GLN A 436 -15.33 -22.28 14.08
CA GLN A 436 -16.07 -22.55 15.32
C GLN A 436 -15.30 -22.21 16.60
N GLY A 437 -14.21 -21.46 16.52
CA GLY A 437 -13.41 -21.10 17.69
C GLY A 437 -12.76 -19.74 17.60
N ARG A 438 -12.27 -19.27 18.74
CA ARG A 438 -11.60 -17.97 18.83
C ARG A 438 -10.20 -18.07 18.24
N VAL A 439 -9.93 -17.24 17.23
CA VAL A 439 -8.62 -17.19 16.55
C VAL A 439 -7.66 -16.21 17.22
N ASN A 440 -8.17 -15.05 17.66
CA ASN A 440 -7.34 -13.98 18.21
C ASN A 440 -7.06 -14.18 19.71
N ARG A 441 -5.79 -14.06 20.13
CA ARG A 441 -5.30 -14.19 21.51
C ARG A 441 -4.82 -12.87 22.11
N ASN A 442 -5.11 -11.74 21.47
CA ASN A 442 -4.66 -10.41 21.88
C ASN A 442 -5.31 -9.91 23.19
N GLN A 443 -6.04 -10.72 23.94
CA GLN A 443 -6.49 -10.37 25.30
C GLN A 443 -5.72 -11.14 26.38
N GLY A 444 -4.72 -11.93 25.96
CA GLY A 444 -3.92 -12.76 26.86
C GLY A 444 -4.37 -14.20 26.94
N ASP A 445 -5.53 -14.56 26.38
CA ASP A 445 -6.07 -15.91 26.48
C ASP A 445 -5.33 -16.92 25.59
N LEU A 446 -5.01 -18.08 26.15
CA LEU A 446 -4.31 -19.20 25.50
C LEU A 446 -3.00 -18.80 24.81
N ILE A 447 -2.38 -17.72 25.28
CA ILE A 447 -1.14 -17.19 24.72
C ILE A 447 0.02 -18.18 24.83
N CYS A 448 -0.01 -19.05 25.84
CA CYS A 448 1.03 -20.04 26.07
C CYS A 448 1.03 -21.21 25.07
N LEU A 449 -0.04 -21.39 24.29
CA LEU A 449 -0.15 -22.47 23.31
C LEU A 449 0.54 -22.11 21.97
N PRO A 450 1.03 -23.08 21.19
CA PRO A 450 1.07 -24.51 21.51
C PRO A 450 2.18 -24.86 22.50
N VAL A 451 1.98 -25.97 23.23
CA VAL A 451 2.95 -26.57 24.16
C VAL A 451 3.09 -28.04 23.80
N THR A 452 4.31 -28.58 23.84
CA THR A 452 4.55 -30.00 23.58
C THR A 452 4.91 -30.71 24.87
N LEU A 453 4.11 -31.69 25.27
CA LEU A 453 4.50 -32.68 26.26
C LEU A 453 5.31 -33.77 25.56
N TYR A 454 6.60 -33.87 25.87
CA TYR A 454 7.43 -35.01 25.50
C TYR A 454 7.35 -36.06 26.60
N ALA A 455 6.56 -37.10 26.38
CA ALA A 455 6.38 -38.19 27.33
C ALA A 455 7.36 -39.32 27.02
N HIS A 456 8.27 -39.62 27.95
CA HIS A 456 9.28 -40.65 27.76
C HIS A 456 9.28 -41.67 28.92
N PRO A 457 9.50 -42.98 28.68
CA PRO A 457 9.55 -44.00 29.74
C PRO A 457 10.56 -43.72 30.86
N TYR A 458 11.69 -43.08 30.54
CA TYR A 458 12.66 -42.58 31.52
C TYR A 458 12.03 -41.73 32.63
N ASP A 459 11.03 -40.90 32.29
CA ASP A 459 10.37 -40.03 33.27
C ASP A 459 9.52 -40.83 34.27
N LEU A 460 9.20 -42.10 34.01
CA LEU A 460 8.45 -42.94 34.94
C LEU A 460 9.35 -43.44 36.08
N THR A 461 10.63 -43.70 35.77
CA THR A 461 11.59 -44.30 36.72
C THR A 461 12.51 -43.28 37.38
N ASN A 462 12.68 -42.10 36.78
CA ASN A 462 13.52 -41.04 37.36
C ASN A 462 12.88 -40.49 38.66
N PRO A 463 13.58 -40.46 39.81
CA PRO A 463 13.04 -39.85 41.03
C PRO A 463 13.11 -38.31 41.04
N ASN A 464 13.93 -37.71 40.18
CA ASN A 464 14.17 -36.26 40.18
C ASN A 464 13.00 -35.50 39.53
N THR A 465 12.62 -34.38 40.14
CA THR A 465 11.66 -33.41 39.60
C THR A 465 12.41 -32.32 38.84
N GLU A 466 11.77 -31.68 37.85
CA GLU A 466 12.41 -30.66 36.99
C GLU A 466 13.67 -31.18 36.27
N ASP A 467 13.63 -32.45 35.85
CA ASP A 467 14.72 -33.10 35.12
C ASP A 467 14.41 -33.12 33.62
N ASP A 468 15.30 -32.55 32.81
CA ASP A 468 15.12 -32.37 31.37
C ASP A 468 15.82 -33.46 30.53
N THR A 469 16.35 -34.51 31.16
CA THR A 469 17.18 -35.52 30.48
C THR A 469 16.41 -36.24 29.37
N SER A 470 15.11 -36.45 29.55
CA SER A 470 14.27 -37.15 28.56
C SER A 470 14.23 -36.46 27.20
N PHE A 471 14.42 -35.14 27.12
CA PHE A 471 14.43 -34.45 25.83
C PHE A 471 15.56 -34.89 24.89
N GLY A 472 16.64 -35.47 25.43
CA GLY A 472 17.77 -35.98 24.65
C GLY A 472 17.68 -37.47 24.31
N LEU A 473 16.61 -38.16 24.71
CA LEU A 473 16.46 -39.62 24.54
C LEU A 473 15.53 -39.95 23.36
N GLU A 474 15.77 -41.08 22.71
CA GLU A 474 14.89 -41.63 21.68
C GLU A 474 13.82 -42.54 22.29
N GLY A 475 12.66 -42.65 21.62
CA GLY A 475 11.57 -43.55 22.04
C GLY A 475 10.47 -42.90 22.89
N GLY A 476 10.49 -41.57 23.04
CA GLY A 476 9.39 -40.80 23.62
C GLY A 476 8.34 -40.39 22.60
N VAL A 477 7.23 -39.85 23.11
CA VAL A 477 6.06 -39.43 22.34
C VAL A 477 5.83 -37.93 22.52
N SER A 478 5.70 -37.21 21.41
CA SER A 478 5.36 -35.78 21.43
C SER A 478 3.85 -35.58 21.37
N ILE A 479 3.26 -35.10 22.46
CA ILE A 479 1.85 -34.73 22.56
C ILE A 479 1.73 -33.21 22.49
N ILE A 480 1.22 -32.69 21.38
CA ILE A 480 1.05 -31.26 21.14
C ILE A 480 -0.29 -30.82 21.72
N ILE A 481 -0.24 -29.92 22.70
CA ILE A 481 -1.38 -29.21 23.27
C ILE A 481 -1.58 -27.92 22.47
N THR A 482 -2.69 -27.83 21.74
CA THR A 482 -2.96 -26.69 20.85
C THR A 482 -4.46 -26.43 20.73
N THR A 483 -4.85 -25.56 19.80
CA THR A 483 -6.26 -25.37 19.43
C THR A 483 -6.48 -25.72 17.97
N HIS A 484 -7.71 -26.04 17.61
CA HIS A 484 -8.10 -26.28 16.21
C HIS A 484 -7.73 -25.11 15.28
N GLN A 485 -7.75 -23.86 15.77
CA GLN A 485 -7.44 -22.68 14.97
C GLN A 485 -5.93 -22.45 14.78
N ILE A 486 -5.09 -22.89 15.72
CA ILE A 486 -3.63 -22.82 15.60
C ILE A 486 -3.11 -23.94 14.68
N HIS A 487 -3.73 -25.13 14.74
CA HIS A 487 -3.33 -26.29 13.96
C HIS A 487 -4.51 -26.85 13.13
N PRO A 488 -4.98 -26.12 12.10
CA PRO A 488 -6.19 -26.49 11.36
C PRO A 488 -6.01 -27.72 10.47
N LYS A 489 -4.77 -28.02 10.01
CA LYS A 489 -4.46 -29.21 9.21
C LYS A 489 -3.95 -30.31 10.12
N LYS A 490 -4.77 -31.33 10.37
CA LYS A 490 -4.41 -32.49 11.23
C LYS A 490 -3.75 -33.64 10.45
N GLU A 491 -3.36 -33.44 9.19
CA GLU A 491 -2.74 -34.49 8.37
C GLU A 491 -1.48 -35.04 9.03
N GLY A 492 -1.40 -36.36 9.21
CA GLY A 492 -0.28 -37.03 9.89
C GLY A 492 -0.34 -37.00 11.42
N PHE A 493 -1.44 -36.51 12.01
CA PHE A 493 -1.66 -36.50 13.46
C PHE A 493 -2.92 -37.27 13.85
N THR A 494 -2.86 -37.92 15.02
CA THR A 494 -3.97 -38.53 15.73
C THR A 494 -4.43 -37.60 16.85
N ASP A 495 -5.74 -37.34 16.91
CA ASP A 495 -6.37 -36.52 17.95
C ASP A 495 -6.76 -37.40 19.16
N ILE A 496 -6.03 -37.24 20.27
CA ILE A 496 -6.21 -38.07 21.47
C ILE A 496 -7.02 -37.35 22.56
N THR A 497 -7.63 -36.21 22.25
CA THR A 497 -8.27 -35.32 23.23
C THR A 497 -9.34 -36.04 24.05
N CYS A 498 -10.21 -36.81 23.39
CA CYS A 498 -11.26 -37.59 24.05
C CYS A 498 -10.69 -38.70 24.95
N GLU A 499 -9.58 -39.34 24.55
CA GLU A 499 -8.95 -40.39 25.36
C GLU A 499 -8.40 -39.84 26.68
N ILE A 500 -7.82 -38.63 26.64
CA ILE A 500 -7.23 -37.96 27.80
C ILE A 500 -8.29 -37.30 28.68
N PHE A 501 -9.29 -36.61 28.09
CA PHE A 501 -10.24 -35.77 28.82
C PHE A 501 -11.68 -36.32 28.88
N SER A 502 -11.91 -37.59 28.53
CA SER A 502 -13.23 -38.26 28.55
C SER A 502 -14.08 -38.07 29.80
N LYS A 503 -13.47 -37.78 30.96
CA LYS A 503 -14.16 -37.64 32.25
C LYS A 503 -14.38 -36.19 32.70
N ARG A 504 -14.05 -35.19 31.88
CA ARG A 504 -14.19 -33.77 32.24
C ARG A 504 -14.69 -32.93 31.07
N LYS A 505 -15.29 -31.78 31.39
CA LYS A 505 -15.54 -30.70 30.44
C LYS A 505 -14.41 -29.69 30.56
N LEU A 506 -13.82 -29.31 29.42
CA LEU A 506 -12.79 -28.28 29.37
C LEU A 506 -13.42 -26.88 29.39
N MET A 507 -12.70 -25.91 29.95
CA MET A 507 -13.04 -24.48 29.89
C MET A 507 -13.07 -23.95 28.46
N PHE A 508 -12.27 -24.55 27.56
CA PHE A 508 -12.16 -24.20 26.15
C PHE A 508 -12.49 -25.44 25.31
N ASP A 509 -13.54 -25.35 24.50
CA ASP A 509 -14.06 -26.42 23.64
C ASP A 509 -13.21 -26.67 22.39
N ASN A 510 -12.28 -25.77 22.07
CA ASN A 510 -11.41 -25.82 20.90
C ASN A 510 -10.00 -26.34 21.17
N ILE A 511 -9.68 -26.75 22.41
CA ILE A 511 -8.39 -27.37 22.76
C ILE A 511 -8.32 -28.77 22.16
N VAL A 512 -7.16 -29.10 21.58
CA VAL A 512 -6.89 -30.39 20.96
C VAL A 512 -5.50 -30.90 21.34
N LEU A 513 -5.39 -32.22 21.53
CA LEU A 513 -4.16 -32.95 21.76
C LEU A 513 -3.79 -33.77 20.52
N LEU A 514 -2.69 -33.41 19.87
CA LEU A 514 -2.24 -34.03 18.63
C LEU A 514 -0.95 -34.81 18.86
N VAL A 515 -0.92 -36.06 18.40
CA VAL A 515 0.27 -36.93 18.39
C VAL A 515 0.55 -37.34 16.95
N LYS A 516 1.80 -37.39 16.51
CA LYS A 516 2.07 -37.91 15.16
C LYS A 516 1.58 -39.35 15.05
N SER A 517 0.97 -39.71 13.93
CA SER A 517 0.34 -41.03 13.79
C SER A 517 1.31 -42.20 14.00
N ASN A 518 2.59 -42.04 13.67
CA ASN A 518 3.63 -43.05 13.92
C ASN A 518 4.07 -43.12 15.40
N GLU A 519 4.03 -42.02 16.15
CA GLU A 519 4.36 -41.97 17.57
C GLU A 519 3.19 -42.43 18.45
N TYR A 520 1.95 -42.32 17.96
CA TYR A 520 0.75 -42.76 18.69
C TYR A 520 0.76 -44.26 19.05
N GLU A 521 1.32 -45.11 18.19
CA GLU A 521 1.45 -46.54 18.48
C GLU A 521 2.38 -46.82 19.67
N ILE A 522 3.39 -45.97 19.92
CA ILE A 522 4.26 -46.09 21.11
C ILE A 522 3.43 -45.84 22.37
N LEU A 523 2.60 -44.80 22.36
CA LEU A 523 1.73 -44.44 23.48
C LEU A 523 0.68 -45.54 23.75
N LYS A 524 0.09 -46.09 22.68
CA LYS A 524 -0.94 -47.14 22.75
C LYS A 524 -0.38 -48.47 23.28
N ASN A 525 0.84 -48.82 22.91
CA ASN A 525 1.50 -50.05 23.34
C ASN A 525 2.14 -49.94 24.74
N ASN A 526 2.28 -48.73 25.29
CA ASN A 526 2.81 -48.49 26.63
C ASN A 526 1.74 -47.91 27.57
N GLN A 527 0.97 -48.80 28.19
CA GLN A 527 -0.15 -48.42 29.06
C GLN A 527 0.28 -47.57 30.27
N GLU A 528 1.46 -47.83 30.84
CA GLU A 528 1.97 -47.07 31.98
C GLU A 528 2.30 -45.63 31.58
N LEU A 529 3.01 -45.45 30.46
CA LEU A 529 3.31 -44.14 29.91
C LEU A 529 2.04 -43.37 29.53
N PHE A 530 1.04 -44.05 28.95
CA PHE A 530 -0.25 -43.44 28.63
C PHE A 530 -0.98 -42.96 29.89
N LEU A 531 -1.06 -43.77 30.94
CA LEU A 531 -1.72 -43.38 32.19
C LEU A 531 -0.99 -42.22 32.89
N ALA A 532 0.34 -42.24 32.91
CA ALA A 532 1.15 -41.14 33.44
C ALA A 532 0.93 -39.84 32.65
N SER A 533 0.97 -39.93 31.32
CA SER A 533 0.70 -38.80 30.42
C SER A 533 -0.71 -38.26 30.61
N LYS A 534 -1.71 -39.14 30.72
CA LYS A 534 -3.10 -38.77 30.96
C LYS A 534 -3.28 -38.04 32.28
N LYS A 535 -2.64 -38.52 33.36
CA LYS A 535 -2.65 -37.84 34.67
C LYS A 535 -2.02 -36.45 34.55
N TYR A 536 -0.80 -36.37 34.01
CA TYR A 536 -0.06 -35.13 33.86
C TYR A 536 -0.83 -34.11 33.02
N LEU A 537 -1.39 -34.51 31.87
CA LEU A 537 -2.17 -33.62 31.00
C LEU A 537 -3.41 -33.07 31.68
N ASN A 538 -4.06 -33.84 32.57
CA ASN A 538 -5.19 -33.36 33.36
C ASN A 538 -4.76 -32.34 34.44
N GLU A 539 -3.62 -32.56 35.09
CA GLU A 539 -3.03 -31.61 36.05
C GLU A 539 -2.59 -30.32 35.32
N TYR A 540 -1.98 -30.46 34.15
CA TYR A 540 -1.61 -29.34 33.30
C TYR A 540 -2.81 -28.52 32.85
N MET A 541 -3.90 -29.17 32.42
CA MET A 541 -5.13 -28.46 32.08
C MET A 541 -5.74 -27.75 33.29
N ASN A 542 -5.69 -28.31 34.50
CA ASN A 542 -6.17 -27.60 35.70
C ASN A 542 -5.39 -26.31 35.94
N ALA A 543 -4.06 -26.38 35.87
CA ALA A 543 -3.20 -25.22 36.06
C ALA A 543 -3.41 -24.16 34.97
N LEU A 544 -3.57 -24.61 33.71
CA LEU A 544 -3.88 -23.71 32.59
C LEU A 544 -5.24 -23.03 32.78
N GLU A 545 -6.28 -23.79 33.11
CA GLU A 545 -7.63 -23.23 33.32
C GLU A 545 -7.67 -22.25 34.49
N GLU A 546 -6.95 -22.52 35.58
CA GLU A 546 -6.80 -21.57 36.69
C GLU A 546 -6.09 -20.28 36.25
N HIS A 547 -5.02 -20.41 35.46
CA HIS A 547 -4.31 -19.26 34.90
C HIS A 547 -5.20 -18.42 33.96
N GLU A 548 -5.91 -19.08 33.06
CA GLU A 548 -6.82 -18.45 32.10
C GLU A 548 -8.00 -17.78 32.79
N GLN A 549 -8.51 -18.35 33.89
CA GLN A 549 -9.55 -17.71 34.70
C GLN A 549 -9.03 -16.41 35.33
N LYS A 550 -7.81 -16.41 35.89
CA LYS A 550 -7.18 -15.19 36.41
C LYS A 550 -7.01 -14.11 35.34
N ILE A 551 -6.72 -14.48 34.10
CA ILE A 551 -6.68 -13.52 32.98
C ILE A 551 -8.08 -12.95 32.73
N LYS A 552 -9.10 -13.80 32.59
CA LYS A 552 -10.48 -13.39 32.34
C LYS A 552 -11.02 -12.45 33.43
N ASP A 553 -10.74 -12.75 34.70
CA ASP A 553 -11.18 -11.96 35.85
C ASP A 553 -10.56 -10.56 35.88
N ASN A 554 -9.38 -10.39 35.27
CA ASN A 554 -8.69 -9.10 35.17
C ASN A 554 -9.10 -8.27 33.95
N LEU A 555 -9.86 -8.83 33.00
CA LEU A 555 -10.28 -8.08 31.82
C LEU A 555 -11.32 -7.03 32.18
N ILE A 556 -11.18 -5.85 31.58
CA ILE A 556 -12.17 -4.78 31.70
C ILE A 556 -13.43 -5.18 30.94
N THR A 557 -14.58 -4.99 31.56
CA THR A 557 -15.92 -5.26 30.99
C THR A 557 -16.51 -4.01 30.33
N GLU A 558 -17.52 -4.18 29.47
CA GLU A 558 -18.28 -3.04 28.94
C GLU A 558 -18.96 -2.24 30.05
N GLU A 559 -19.51 -2.92 31.08
CA GLU A 559 -20.14 -2.29 32.23
C GLU A 559 -19.18 -1.35 32.98
N GLN A 560 -17.93 -1.79 33.19
CA GLN A 560 -16.89 -0.95 33.80
C GLN A 560 -16.50 0.25 32.93
N ILE A 561 -16.56 0.12 31.60
CA ILE A 561 -16.29 1.24 30.68
C ILE A 561 -17.43 2.26 30.76
N LEU A 562 -18.68 1.81 30.77
CA LEU A 562 -19.85 2.68 30.92
C LEU A 562 -19.82 3.40 32.27
N ASP A 563 -19.50 2.70 33.35
CA ASP A 563 -19.33 3.29 34.68
C ASP A 563 -18.22 4.33 34.71
N TYR A 564 -17.06 4.02 34.12
CA TYR A 564 -15.95 4.96 33.97
C TYR A 564 -16.33 6.24 33.20
N LEU A 565 -17.26 6.12 32.25
CA LEU A 565 -17.77 7.23 31.46
C LEU A 565 -18.80 8.08 32.20
N LYS A 566 -19.48 7.61 33.26
CA LYS A 566 -20.58 8.32 33.97
C LYS A 566 -20.22 9.70 34.50
N ASP A 567 -18.98 9.89 34.95
CA ASP A 567 -18.52 11.18 35.50
C ASP A 567 -17.63 11.97 34.52
N LYS A 568 -17.52 11.53 33.25
CA LYS A 568 -16.66 12.14 32.22
C LYS A 568 -17.46 12.74 31.08
N LYS A 569 -18.21 13.81 31.38
CA LYS A 569 -19.08 14.51 30.42
C LYS A 569 -18.36 14.86 29.11
N ASP A 570 -17.20 15.50 29.18
CA ASP A 570 -16.45 15.89 27.98
C ASP A 570 -16.08 14.70 27.09
N LEU A 571 -15.74 13.57 27.70
CA LEU A 571 -15.37 12.35 26.98
C LEU A 571 -16.60 11.69 26.35
N ARG A 572 -17.74 11.68 27.05
CA ARG A 572 -19.03 11.20 26.52
C ARG A 572 -19.48 12.01 25.33
N VAL A 573 -19.53 13.34 25.44
CA VAL A 573 -19.91 14.24 24.34
C VAL A 573 -19.02 14.02 23.12
N LYS A 574 -17.70 13.88 23.35
CA LYS A 574 -16.76 13.59 22.26
C LYS A 574 -17.01 12.24 21.61
N LEU A 575 -17.19 11.18 22.39
CA LEU A 575 -17.49 9.85 21.87
C LEU A 575 -18.82 9.84 21.11
N LYS A 576 -19.86 10.47 21.66
CA LYS A 576 -21.18 10.60 21.03
C LYS A 576 -21.07 11.22 19.64
N ASN A 577 -20.39 12.35 19.52
CA ASN A 577 -20.16 13.00 18.22
C ASN A 577 -19.42 12.09 17.22
N ILE A 578 -18.41 11.34 17.69
CA ILE A 578 -17.69 10.37 16.85
C ILE A 578 -18.62 9.25 16.36
N LEU A 579 -19.43 8.68 17.26
CA LEU A 579 -20.33 7.58 16.93
C LEU A 579 -21.51 8.04 16.07
N ASP A 580 -21.98 9.27 16.25
CA ASP A 580 -23.05 9.84 15.44
C ASP A 580 -22.68 9.91 13.97
N GLU A 581 -21.44 10.32 13.67
CA GLU A 581 -20.87 10.25 12.33
C GLU A 581 -20.61 8.79 11.90
N ASP A 582 -19.84 8.03 12.70
CA ASP A 582 -19.31 6.73 12.26
C ASP A 582 -20.39 5.66 12.03
N LEU A 583 -21.48 5.72 12.79
CA LEU A 583 -22.60 4.79 12.68
C LEU A 583 -23.67 5.23 11.66
N THR A 584 -23.46 6.30 10.89
CA THR A 584 -24.46 6.81 9.93
C THR A 584 -24.99 5.71 9.00
N TYR A 585 -24.11 4.95 8.34
CA TYR A 585 -24.53 3.85 7.47
C TYR A 585 -25.34 2.77 8.21
N VAL A 586 -24.89 2.38 9.41
CA VAL A 586 -25.59 1.36 10.22
C VAL A 586 -26.96 1.87 10.63
N ARG A 587 -27.07 3.13 11.06
CA ARG A 587 -28.34 3.76 11.45
C ARG A 587 -29.34 3.80 10.30
N GLU A 588 -28.88 4.09 9.09
CA GLU A 588 -29.73 4.20 7.90
C GLU A 588 -30.12 2.85 7.29
N LYS A 589 -29.21 1.87 7.29
CA LYS A 589 -29.39 0.60 6.56
C LYS A 589 -29.62 -0.62 7.45
N HIS A 590 -29.16 -0.56 8.69
CA HIS A 590 -29.22 -1.64 9.66
C HIS A 590 -29.61 -1.15 11.07
N PRO A 591 -30.69 -0.37 11.23
CA PRO A 591 -31.10 0.15 12.55
C PRO A 591 -31.36 -0.96 13.57
N GLU A 592 -31.70 -2.17 13.12
CA GLU A 592 -31.87 -3.37 13.94
C GLU A 592 -30.58 -3.79 14.65
N TYR A 593 -29.39 -3.45 14.14
CA TYR A 593 -28.13 -3.73 14.83
C TYR A 593 -27.99 -2.85 16.07
N LEU A 594 -28.29 -1.55 15.94
CA LEU A 594 -28.25 -0.60 17.05
C LEU A 594 -29.21 -1.00 18.18
N GLN A 595 -30.34 -1.62 17.82
CA GLN A 595 -31.32 -2.12 18.80
C GLN A 595 -30.83 -3.36 19.57
N LYS A 596 -29.94 -4.16 18.97
CA LYS A 596 -29.34 -5.36 19.59
C LYS A 596 -28.13 -5.03 20.45
N TRP A 597 -27.47 -3.91 20.20
CA TRP A 597 -26.27 -3.49 20.90
C TRP A 597 -26.59 -2.90 22.28
N LYS A 598 -26.73 -3.81 23.26
CA LYS A 598 -27.03 -3.49 24.67
C LYS A 598 -26.18 -2.34 25.21
N TYR A 599 -24.87 -2.38 25.02
CA TYR A 599 -23.95 -1.43 25.64
C TYR A 599 -23.95 -0.07 24.93
N TYR A 600 -24.14 -0.07 23.61
CA TYR A 600 -24.41 1.16 22.88
C TYR A 600 -25.70 1.84 23.37
N GLN A 601 -26.78 1.09 23.61
CA GLN A 601 -28.02 1.66 24.13
C GLN A 601 -27.86 2.22 25.55
N GLU A 602 -27.11 1.55 26.41
CA GLU A 602 -26.77 2.08 27.75
C GLU A 602 -25.92 3.35 27.66
N PHE A 603 -24.99 3.42 26.70
CA PHE A 603 -24.23 4.63 26.42
C PHE A 603 -25.10 5.79 25.93
N GLU A 604 -26.03 5.56 25.00
CA GLU A 604 -26.95 6.61 24.53
C GLU A 604 -27.78 7.19 25.69
N LYS A 605 -28.31 6.34 26.59
CA LYS A 605 -29.02 6.78 27.81
C LYS A 605 -28.14 7.60 28.75
N LEU A 606 -26.84 7.29 28.85
CA LEU A 606 -25.90 8.09 29.63
C LEU A 606 -25.74 9.49 29.02
N CYS A 607 -25.74 9.61 27.70
CA CYS A 607 -25.64 10.88 26.98
C CYS A 607 -26.95 11.70 26.95
N GLU A 608 -28.12 11.10 27.16
CA GLU A 608 -29.38 11.85 27.29
C GLU A 608 -29.39 12.81 28.50
N ASN A 609 -28.51 12.58 29.48
CA ASN A 609 -28.38 13.41 30.68
C ASN A 609 -27.33 14.54 30.54
N ASP A 610 -26.76 14.76 29.35
CA ASP A 610 -25.66 15.71 29.09
C ASP A 610 -26.09 17.06 28.51
#